data_AF-A0A077HJQ2-F1
#
_entry.id   AF-A0A077HJQ2-F1
#
_cell.length_a   1.000
_cell.length_b   1.000
_cell.length_c   1.000
_cell.angle_alpha   90.00
_cell.angle_beta   90.00
_cell.angle_gamma   90.00
#
_symmetry.space_group_name_H-M   'P 1'
#
loop_
_entity.id
_entity.type
_entity.pdbx_description
1 polymer ?
#
loop_
_entity_poly.entity_id
_entity_poly.type
_entity_poly.pdbx_seq_one_letter_code
_entity_poly.pdbx_strand_id
1 'polypeptide(L)' 'MGVRRDQELNQLIEEEKLKRDLTYSFVEEALRTGVVPTSGTAMTKLLPTTSRFGRQANHDEVRARVGEKLTAFVDCFSMF' A
#
# COMPACT_ATOMS: atom_id res chain seq x y z
N MET A 1 6.66 18.76 1.57
CA MET A 1 6.14 17.48 2.10
C MET A 1 7.06 16.38 1.58
N GLY A 2 7.79 15.70 2.48
CA GLY A 2 9.17 15.22 2.26
C GLY A 2 9.42 14.17 1.17
N VAL A 3 10.48 14.42 0.39
CA VAL A 3 11.05 13.58 -0.69
C VAL A 3 11.32 12.14 -0.24
N ARG A 4 11.64 11.94 1.05
CA ARG A 4 11.94 10.61 1.61
C ARG A 4 10.76 9.66 1.55
N ARG A 5 9.53 10.16 1.73
CA ARG A 5 8.32 9.33 1.68
C ARG A 5 8.05 8.82 0.27
N ASP A 6 8.20 9.70 -0.70
CA ASP A 6 7.97 9.43 -2.12
C ASP A 6 8.91 8.33 -2.62
N GLN A 7 10.20 8.43 -2.26
CA GLN A 7 11.22 7.46 -2.63
C GLN A 7 11.02 6.08 -2.00
N GLU A 8 10.74 6.02 -0.70
CA GLU A 8 10.50 4.74 -0.02
C GLU A 8 9.22 4.08 -0.52
N LEU A 9 8.17 4.88 -0.75
CA LEU A 9 6.93 4.37 -1.32
C LEU A 9 7.16 3.84 -2.72
N ASN A 10 7.95 4.55 -3.55
CA ASN A 10 8.28 4.09 -4.89
C ASN A 10 9.08 2.78 -4.87
N GLN A 11 10.05 2.62 -3.95
CA GLN A 11 10.77 1.36 -3.78
C GLN A 11 9.83 0.21 -3.38
N LEU A 12 8.92 0.44 -2.43
CA LEU A 12 7.91 -0.55 -2.02
C LEU A 12 6.98 -0.93 -3.18
N ILE A 13 6.58 0.08 -3.97
CA ILE A 13 5.75 -0.09 -5.16
C ILE A 13 6.47 -0.94 -6.21
N GLU A 14 7.76 -0.70 -6.45
CA GLU A 14 8.55 -1.44 -7.42
C GLU A 14 8.82 -2.88 -6.96
N GLU A 15 9.11 -3.09 -5.67
CA GLU A 15 9.36 -4.40 -5.07
C GLU A 15 8.11 -5.30 -5.10
N GLU A 16 6.96 -4.78 -4.69
CA GLU A 16 5.70 -5.53 -4.62
C GLU A 16 4.83 -5.33 -5.88
N LYS A 17 5.35 -4.63 -6.90
CA LYS A 17 4.67 -4.28 -8.17
C LYS A 17 3.31 -3.59 -7.97
N LEU A 18 3.18 -2.71 -6.98
CA LEU A 18 1.93 -2.02 -6.67
C LEU A 18 1.58 -0.96 -7.73
N LYS A 19 0.33 -0.50 -7.73
CA LYS A 19 -0.10 0.63 -8.55
C LYS A 19 0.26 1.94 -7.87
N ARG A 20 1.35 2.56 -8.33
CA ARG A 20 1.84 3.85 -7.83
C ARG A 20 0.74 4.88 -7.57
N ASP A 21 -0.13 5.09 -8.55
CA ASP A 21 -1.17 6.14 -8.52
C ASP A 21 -2.12 5.98 -7.33
N LEU A 22 -2.55 4.74 -7.08
CA LEU A 22 -3.45 4.42 -5.98
C LEU A 22 -2.71 4.40 -4.64
N THR A 23 -1.46 3.94 -4.62
CA THR A 23 -0.65 3.90 -3.40
C THR A 23 -0.35 5.32 -2.92
N TYR A 24 -0.07 6.26 -3.83
CA TYR A 24 0.08 7.68 -3.50
C TYR A 24 -1.17 8.25 -2.87
N SER A 25 -2.32 8.12 -3.54
CA SER A 25 -3.61 8.62 -3.00
C SER A 25 -3.92 8.02 -1.63
N PHE A 26 -3.66 6.72 -1.45
CA PHE A 26 -3.89 6.02 -0.19
C PHE A 26 -3.01 6.55 0.95
N VAL A 27 -1.71 6.74 0.70
CA VAL A 27 -0.77 7.29 1.68
C VAL A 27 -1.09 8.76 1.98
N GLU A 28 -1.44 9.55 0.97
CA GLU A 28 -1.86 10.95 1.17
C GLU A 28 -3.13 11.05 2.02
N GLU A 29 -4.14 10.22 1.76
CA GLU A 29 -5.35 10.15 2.58
C GLU A 29 -5.03 9.72 4.01
N ALA A 30 -4.24 8.66 4.18
CA ALA A 30 -3.89 8.12 5.50
C ALA A 30 -3.06 9.10 6.33
N LEU A 31 -2.13 9.84 5.70
CA LEU A 31 -1.38 10.90 6.36
C LEU A 31 -2.27 12.10 6.73
N ARG A 32 -3.28 12.41 5.92
CA ARG A 32 -4.20 13.52 6.18
C ARG A 32 -5.19 13.20 7.31
N THR A 33 -5.62 11.95 7.40
CA THR A 33 -6.58 11.48 8.41
C THR A 33 -5.90 10.94 9.67
N GLY A 34 -4.61 10.61 9.60
CA GLY A 34 -3.88 9.88 10.66
C GLY A 34 -4.36 8.43 10.81
N VAL A 35 -5.16 7.93 9.89
CA VAL A 35 -5.77 6.59 9.94
C VAL A 35 -5.48 5.88 8.63
N VAL A 36 -4.79 4.76 8.70
CA VAL A 36 -4.56 3.89 7.54
C VAL A 36 -5.81 3.03 7.31
N PRO A 37 -6.56 3.22 6.21
CA PRO A 37 -7.72 2.38 5.93
C PRO A 37 -7.26 1.02 5.38
N THR A 38 -6.70 0.18 6.25
CA THR A 38 -6.33 -1.22 5.96
C THR A 38 -7.54 -2.08 5.63
N SER A 39 -8.70 -1.68 6.16
CA SER A 39 -9.99 -2.32 5.96
C SER A 39 -10.75 -1.70 4.79
N GLY A 40 -10.60 -2.27 3.59
CA GLY A 40 -11.44 -1.94 2.43
C GLY A 40 -10.88 -2.41 1.09
N THR A 41 -11.69 -2.28 0.04
CA THR A 41 -11.30 -2.54 -1.36
C THR A 41 -10.15 -1.66 -1.86
N ALA A 42 -9.80 -0.57 -1.14
CA ALA A 42 -8.68 0.30 -1.49
C ALA A 42 -7.36 -0.47 -1.56
N MET A 43 -7.08 -1.35 -0.60
CA MET A 43 -5.84 -2.14 -0.59
C MET A 43 -5.81 -3.18 -1.71
N THR A 44 -6.95 -3.81 -2.00
CA THR A 44 -7.10 -4.72 -3.13
C THR A 44 -6.99 -4.00 -4.48
N LYS A 45 -7.29 -2.70 -4.53
CA LYS A 45 -7.10 -1.87 -5.73
C LYS A 45 -5.62 -1.53 -5.96
N LEU A 46 -4.80 -1.43 -4.91
CA LEU A 46 -3.34 -1.17 -5.02
C LEU A 46 -2.61 -2.29 -5.76
N LEU A 47 -3.06 -3.52 -5.58
CA LEU A 47 -2.51 -4.68 -6.27
C LEU A 47 -2.84 -4.56 -7.77
N PRO A 48 -1.86 -4.73 -8.67
CA PRO A 48 -2.16 -4.88 -10.08
C PRO A 48 -3.04 -6.11 -10.25
N THR A 49 -4.01 -6.04 -11.17
CA THR A 49 -4.81 -7.20 -11.57
C THR A 49 -3.90 -8.14 -12.34
N THR A 50 -3.06 -8.89 -11.64
CA THR A 50 -2.22 -9.89 -12.26
C THR A 50 -2.81 -11.25 -11.99
N SER A 51 -3.29 -11.80 -13.11
CA SER A 51 -3.56 -13.20 -13.42
C SER A 51 -4.73 -13.88 -12.72
N ARG A 52 -5.78 -14.08 -13.54
CA ARG A 52 -6.90 -14.99 -13.32
C ARG A 52 -6.49 -16.48 -13.24
N PHE A 53 -5.21 -16.84 -13.41
CA PHE A 53 -4.78 -18.23 -13.45
C PHE A 53 -3.38 -18.39 -12.88
N GLY A 54 -3.28 -19.00 -11.70
CA GLY A 54 -2.02 -19.30 -11.04
C GLY A 54 -2.24 -19.72 -9.59
N ARG A 55 -2.79 -20.92 -9.40
CA ARG A 55 -2.78 -21.70 -8.15
C ARG A 55 -2.91 -20.87 -6.85
N GLN A 56 -4.14 -20.49 -6.51
CA GLN A 56 -4.63 -20.37 -5.12
C GLN A 56 -3.69 -19.70 -4.09
N ALA A 57 -2.99 -18.62 -4.44
CA ALA A 57 -2.47 -17.71 -3.43
C ALA A 57 -3.63 -16.77 -3.09
N ASN A 58 -4.20 -16.93 -1.89
CA ASN A 58 -5.34 -16.13 -1.44
C ASN A 58 -4.98 -14.65 -1.56
N HIS A 59 -5.69 -13.90 -2.41
CA HIS A 59 -5.53 -12.46 -2.56
C HIS A 59 -5.55 -11.73 -1.20
N ASP A 60 -6.25 -12.30 -0.22
CA ASP A 60 -6.33 -11.80 1.14
C ASP A 60 -4.98 -11.85 1.87
N GLU A 61 -4.16 -12.89 1.65
CA GLU A 61 -2.84 -13.03 2.28
C GLU A 61 -1.83 -12.03 1.70
N VAL A 62 -1.82 -11.87 0.37
CA VAL A 62 -0.97 -10.87 -0.30
C VAL A 62 -1.41 -9.46 0.09
N ARG A 63 -2.73 -9.22 0.16
CA ARG A 63 -3.30 -7.95 0.62
C ARG A 63 -2.91 -7.66 2.06
N ALA A 64 -3.04 -8.64 2.96
CA ALA A 64 -2.68 -8.49 4.36
C ALA A 64 -1.19 -8.15 4.51
N ARG A 65 -0.31 -8.87 3.80
CA ARG A 65 1.14 -8.65 3.83
C ARG A 65 1.53 -7.26 3.30
N VAL A 66 0.99 -6.86 2.14
CA VAL A 66 1.22 -5.51 1.57
C VAL A 66 0.64 -4.42 2.47
N GLY A 67 -0.51 -4.69 3.08
CA GLY A 67 -1.16 -3.79 4.01
C GLY A 67 -0.40 -3.57 5.29
N GLU A 68 0.15 -4.61 5.89
CA GLU A 68 1.02 -4.48 7.06
C GLU A 68 2.27 -3.64 6.74
N LYS A 69 2.93 -3.89 5.60
CA LYS A 69 4.07 -3.06 5.15
C LYS A 69 3.68 -1.59 4.99
N LEU A 70 2.56 -1.29 4.32
CA LEU A 70 2.06 0.08 4.13
C LEU A 70 1.62 0.72 5.44
N THR A 71 1.03 -0.04 6.36
CA THR A 71 0.58 0.45 7.66
C THR A 71 1.77 0.82 8.52
N ALA A 72 2.78 -0.06 8.62
CA ALA A 72 4.02 0.21 9.32
C ALA A 72 4.75 1.43 8.74
N PHE A 73 4.68 1.61 7.42
CA PHE A 73 5.22 2.80 6.76
C PHE A 73 4.49 4.06 7.20
N VAL A 74 3.16 4.12 7.09
CA VAL A 74 2.40 5.33 7.46
C VAL A 74 2.49 5.61 8.96
N ASP A 75 2.46 4.59 9.82
CA ASP A 75 2.62 4.73 11.28
C ASP A 75 3.96 5.40 11.64
N CYS A 76 5.05 4.95 11.00
CA CYS A 76 6.38 5.53 11.15
C CYS A 76 6.44 7.02 10.73
N PHE A 77 5.58 7.45 9.79
CA PHE A 77 5.50 8.84 9.33
C PHE A 77 4.41 9.68 10.02
N SER A 78 3.44 9.07 10.71
CA SER A 78 2.33 9.75 11.38
C SER A 78 2.63 10.11 12.84
N MET A 79 3.65 9.51 13.45
CA MET A 79 4.04 9.72 14.84
C MET A 79 5.08 10.86 15.02
N PHE A 80 5.35 11.66 13.98
CA PHE A 80 6.27 12.80 13.98
C PHE A 80 5.58 14.12 13.64
#